data_AF-A0A1M7BDP7-F1
#
_entry.id   AF-A0A1M7BDP7-F1
#
_cell.length_a   1.000
_cell.length_b   1.000
_cell.length_c   1.000
_cell.angle_alpha   90.00
_cell.angle_beta   90.00
_cell.angle_gamma   90.00
#
_symmetry.space_group_name_H-M   'P 1'
#
loop_
_entity.id
_entity.type
_entity.pdbx_description
1 polymer ?
#
loop_
_entity_poly.entity_id
_entity_poly.type
_entity_poly.pdbx_seq_one_letter_code
_entity_poly.pdbx_strand_id
1 'polypeptide(L)'
;MTTPSGCRAWAGVDDIPADVAALHSAAEWCGYLELATDILWSATGRRWRGSGHMAEVVLRAAPPLPGEPGWPWHQSWGHCRCYRGTNILGPSWALDWVGGHHEPNSIRLPHPDVTEVTSVTIDGQLFDAYRLDGAWLSRTDGSGWPMCGERTVATYAYGKDAPAGGRLACVELAVEFGRATCSDPKERGRCQLPRRVQTVTRQGITYDMLDDFDFLQDGLTGIYSVDAWIRSVNPYGIKQAASVWSPDLRRARTTT
;
A
#
# COMPACT_ATOMS: atom_id res chain seq x y z
N MET A 1 -9.50 12.69 -14.86
CA MET A 1 -8.35 12.82 -15.76
C MET A 1 -7.51 11.58 -15.58
N THR A 2 -7.64 10.62 -16.50
CA THR A 2 -6.84 9.40 -16.54
C THR A 2 -5.47 9.74 -17.07
N THR A 3 -4.44 9.53 -16.26
CA THR A 3 -3.03 9.74 -16.61
C THR A 3 -2.68 8.90 -17.85
N PRO A 4 -2.11 9.47 -18.93
CA PRO A 4 -1.82 8.72 -20.14
C PRO A 4 -0.47 8.00 -20.01
N SER A 5 -0.43 6.96 -19.19
CA SER A 5 0.50 5.83 -19.29
C SER A 5 0.19 4.91 -18.12
N GLY A 6 0.33 3.58 -18.30
CA GLY A 6 0.11 2.59 -17.23
C GLY A 6 1.03 2.70 -16.01
N CYS A 7 1.79 3.80 -15.88
CA CYS A 7 2.52 4.24 -14.70
C CYS A 7 1.56 4.33 -13.49
N ARG A 8 1.75 3.50 -12.46
CA ARG A 8 1.02 3.63 -11.18
C ARG A 8 1.73 4.54 -10.16
N ALA A 9 2.61 5.41 -10.67
CA ALA A 9 3.40 6.35 -9.89
C ALA A 9 2.57 7.58 -9.46
N TRP A 10 3.13 8.38 -8.54
CA TRP A 10 2.52 9.65 -8.13
C TRP A 10 2.47 10.71 -9.24
N ALA A 11 3.28 10.56 -10.28
CA ALA A 11 3.36 11.45 -11.43
C ALA A 11 3.43 10.64 -12.73
N GLY A 12 3.02 11.25 -13.83
CA GLY A 12 3.02 10.66 -15.16
C GLY A 12 4.28 11.05 -15.96
N VAL A 13 4.48 10.37 -17.09
CA VAL A 13 5.60 10.69 -18.01
C VAL A 13 5.47 12.11 -18.57
N ASP A 14 4.24 12.62 -18.72
CA ASP A 14 3.98 13.99 -19.17
C ASP A 14 4.42 15.05 -18.14
N ASP A 15 4.66 14.67 -16.89
CA ASP A 15 5.20 15.57 -15.86
C ASP A 15 6.74 15.69 -15.95
N ILE A 16 7.42 14.88 -16.78
CA ILE A 16 8.87 14.94 -16.95
C ILE A 16 9.24 16.21 -17.75
N PRO A 17 10.22 17.01 -17.26
CA PRO A 17 10.65 18.21 -17.98
C PRO A 17 11.15 17.91 -19.40
N ALA A 18 10.74 18.72 -20.37
CA ALA A 18 11.00 18.48 -21.79
C ALA A 18 12.49 18.43 -22.16
N ASP A 19 13.36 19.10 -21.40
CA ASP A 19 14.81 19.12 -21.59
C ASP A 19 15.49 17.79 -21.23
N VAL A 20 14.89 17.00 -20.33
CA VAL A 20 15.40 15.67 -19.94
C VAL A 20 14.56 14.53 -20.50
N ALA A 21 13.33 14.79 -20.95
CA ALA A 21 12.43 13.77 -21.48
C ALA A 21 13.06 12.90 -22.57
N ALA A 22 13.93 13.47 -23.42
CA ALA A 22 14.62 12.77 -24.50
C ALA A 22 15.74 11.80 -24.05
N LEU A 23 16.12 11.79 -22.76
CA LEU A 23 17.20 10.92 -22.27
C LEU A 23 16.81 9.44 -22.24
N HIS A 24 15.52 9.16 -22.10
CA HIS A 24 14.98 7.82 -21.96
C HIS A 24 13.64 7.68 -22.67
N SER A 25 13.27 6.44 -23.00
CA SER A 25 11.94 6.13 -23.50
C SER A 25 10.86 6.37 -22.43
N ALA A 26 9.61 6.54 -22.85
CA ALA A 26 8.48 6.70 -21.92
C ALA A 26 8.33 5.51 -20.96
N ALA A 27 8.67 4.29 -21.39
CA ALA A 27 8.61 3.09 -20.55
C ALA A 27 9.69 3.12 -19.44
N GLU A 28 10.91 3.57 -19.76
CA GLU A 28 11.98 3.74 -18.77
C GLU A 28 11.62 4.86 -17.78
N TRP A 29 11.09 5.99 -18.25
CA TRP A 29 10.58 7.05 -17.37
C TRP A 29 9.48 6.55 -16.42
N CYS A 30 8.59 5.68 -16.90
CA CYS A 30 7.63 5.03 -16.01
C CYS A 30 8.31 4.24 -14.89
N GLY A 31 9.33 3.44 -15.23
CA GLY A 31 10.10 2.70 -14.21
C GLY A 31 10.76 3.60 -13.17
N TYR A 32 11.34 4.74 -13.59
CA TYR A 32 11.96 5.70 -12.65
C TYR A 32 10.93 6.40 -11.76
N LEU A 33 9.75 6.75 -12.30
CA LEU A 33 8.65 7.36 -11.55
C LEU A 33 8.06 6.37 -10.53
N GLU A 34 7.92 5.09 -10.88
CA GLU A 34 7.47 4.04 -9.97
C GLU A 34 8.49 3.79 -8.85
N LEU A 35 9.78 3.71 -9.20
CA LEU A 35 10.86 3.59 -8.21
C LEU A 35 10.89 4.78 -7.25
N ALA A 36 10.79 6.00 -7.78
CA ALA A 36 10.73 7.22 -6.97
C ALA A 36 9.49 7.21 -6.06
N THR A 37 8.34 6.77 -6.57
CA THR A 37 7.11 6.61 -5.80
C THR A 37 7.29 5.64 -4.64
N ASP A 38 7.91 4.48 -4.85
CA ASP A 38 8.13 3.48 -3.80
C ASP A 38 9.06 3.99 -2.69
N ILE A 39 10.15 4.66 -3.07
CA ILE A 39 11.10 5.26 -2.13
C ILE A 39 10.40 6.33 -1.30
N LEU A 40 9.70 7.26 -1.94
CA LEU A 40 8.99 8.34 -1.26
C LEU A 40 7.81 7.83 -0.43
N TRP A 41 7.09 6.80 -0.88
CA TRP A 41 6.05 6.15 -0.11
C TRP A 41 6.61 5.59 1.19
N SER A 42 7.75 4.91 1.14
CA SER A 42 8.44 4.42 2.34
C SER A 42 8.89 5.58 3.24
N ALA A 43 9.58 6.57 2.67
CA ALA A 43 10.15 7.72 3.40
C ALA A 43 9.10 8.60 4.07
N THR A 44 7.87 8.65 3.53
CA THR A 44 6.76 9.46 4.04
C THR A 44 5.87 8.73 5.05
N GLY A 45 6.28 7.56 5.53
CA GLY A 45 5.49 6.78 6.48
C GLY A 45 4.32 6.04 5.82
N ARG A 46 4.46 5.67 4.55
CA ARG A 46 3.50 4.86 3.77
C ARG A 46 2.12 5.49 3.59
N ARG A 47 2.05 6.82 3.58
CA ARG A 47 0.79 7.59 3.57
C ARG A 47 0.09 7.66 2.21
N TRP A 48 0.85 7.63 1.13
CA TRP A 48 0.34 7.87 -0.23
C TRP A 48 0.81 6.78 -1.17
N ARG A 49 -0.02 5.78 -1.46
CA ARG A 49 0.35 4.69 -2.36
C ARG A 49 0.25 5.06 -3.86
N GLY A 50 -0.30 6.24 -4.17
CA GLY A 50 -0.82 6.54 -5.51
C GLY A 50 -2.22 5.96 -5.70
N SER A 51 -3.03 6.60 -6.54
CA SER A 51 -4.37 6.15 -6.90
C SER A 51 -4.35 5.08 -8.00
N GLY A 52 -5.50 4.43 -8.24
CA GLY A 52 -5.69 3.51 -9.36
C GLY A 52 -5.26 2.06 -9.10
N HIS A 53 -4.98 1.69 -7.84
CA HIS A 53 -4.81 0.28 -7.49
C HIS A 53 -6.16 -0.41 -7.40
N MET A 54 -6.24 -1.64 -7.90
CA MET A 54 -7.46 -2.45 -7.88
C MET A 54 -7.26 -3.68 -7.00
N ALA A 55 -8.27 -4.00 -6.20
CA ALA A 55 -8.30 -5.21 -5.39
C ALA A 55 -9.63 -5.92 -5.60
N GLU A 56 -9.56 -7.25 -5.60
CA GLU A 56 -10.71 -8.14 -5.49
C GLU A 56 -10.61 -8.86 -4.14
N VAL A 57 -11.69 -8.87 -3.37
CA VAL A 57 -11.76 -9.58 -2.09
C VAL A 57 -13.00 -10.46 -2.03
N VAL A 58 -12.83 -11.68 -1.55
CA VAL A 58 -13.95 -12.55 -1.20
C VAL A 58 -14.30 -12.33 0.26
N LEU A 59 -15.52 -11.89 0.50
CA LEU A 59 -16.06 -11.51 1.79
C LEU A 59 -16.78 -12.73 2.39
N ARG A 60 -16.01 -13.66 2.98
CA ARG A 60 -16.55 -14.92 3.52
C ARG A 60 -15.96 -15.32 4.86
N ALA A 61 -16.78 -16.06 5.60
CA ALA A 61 -16.42 -16.74 6.83
C ALA A 61 -15.98 -18.17 6.60
N ALA A 62 -16.70 -18.99 5.86
CA ALA A 62 -16.35 -20.41 5.77
C ALA A 62 -15.11 -20.66 4.89
N PRO A 63 -14.26 -21.68 5.14
CA PRO A 63 -13.44 -22.30 4.10
C PRO A 63 -14.36 -22.73 2.93
N PRO A 64 -13.94 -22.62 1.65
CA PRO A 64 -14.87 -22.77 0.54
C PRO A 64 -15.23 -24.25 0.28
N LEU A 65 -14.51 -25.20 0.89
CA LEU A 65 -14.68 -26.65 0.71
C LEU A 65 -14.22 -27.42 1.96
N PRO A 66 -14.70 -28.66 2.18
CA PRO A 66 -14.09 -29.60 3.12
C PRO A 66 -12.61 -29.82 2.75
N GLY A 67 -11.68 -29.43 3.62
CA GLY A 67 -10.24 -29.68 3.44
C GLY A 67 -9.40 -28.46 3.07
N GLU A 68 -9.98 -27.27 2.89
CA GLU A 68 -9.17 -26.06 2.71
C GLU A 68 -8.75 -25.45 4.07
N PRO A 69 -7.45 -25.25 4.31
CA PRO A 69 -6.97 -24.63 5.54
C PRO A 69 -7.29 -23.14 5.54
N GLY A 70 -8.19 -22.72 6.43
CA GLY A 70 -8.48 -21.32 6.69
C GLY A 70 -9.30 -21.14 7.95
N TRP A 71 -8.78 -20.37 8.90
CA TRP A 71 -9.59 -19.96 10.06
C TRP A 71 -10.70 -19.03 9.57
N PRO A 72 -11.97 -19.31 9.91
CA PRO A 72 -13.12 -18.58 9.41
C PRO A 72 -13.29 -17.25 10.15
N TRP A 73 -12.32 -16.34 9.99
CA TRP A 73 -12.24 -15.11 10.75
C TRP A 73 -11.90 -13.92 9.85
N HIS A 74 -12.63 -12.83 10.06
CA HIS A 74 -12.36 -11.54 9.45
C HIS A 74 -12.27 -10.44 10.52
N GLN A 75 -11.39 -9.47 10.30
CA GLN A 75 -11.10 -8.41 11.28
C GLN A 75 -12.32 -7.56 11.67
N SER A 76 -13.27 -7.37 10.75
CA SER A 76 -14.40 -6.45 10.98
C SER A 76 -15.69 -7.09 11.51
N TRP A 77 -15.83 -8.42 11.44
CA TRP A 77 -17.06 -9.12 11.87
C TRP A 77 -16.79 -10.46 12.56
N GLY A 78 -15.52 -10.85 12.73
CA GLY A 78 -15.13 -12.03 13.50
C GLY A 78 -15.41 -13.33 12.77
N HIS A 79 -15.90 -14.34 13.50
CA HIS A 79 -16.29 -15.63 12.95
C HIS A 79 -17.82 -15.73 12.82
N CYS A 80 -18.29 -16.59 11.91
CA CYS A 80 -19.72 -16.90 11.81
C CYS A 80 -20.22 -17.62 13.06
N ARG A 81 -21.46 -17.39 13.48
CA ARG A 81 -22.04 -18.07 14.65
C ARG A 81 -22.28 -19.57 14.39
N CYS A 82 -22.55 -19.98 13.15
CA CYS A 82 -22.68 -21.39 12.77
C CYS A 82 -21.37 -22.19 12.99
N TYR A 83 -20.22 -21.52 13.04
CA TYR A 83 -18.92 -22.15 13.32
C TYR A 83 -18.62 -22.29 14.83
N ARG A 84 -19.33 -21.57 15.71
CA ARG A 84 -19.11 -21.62 17.16
C ARG A 84 -19.65 -22.91 17.81
N GLY A 85 -20.47 -23.67 17.08
CA GLY A 85 -21.11 -24.90 17.57
C GLY A 85 -20.22 -26.14 17.58
N THR A 86 -19.03 -26.12 16.98
CA THR A 86 -18.24 -27.35 16.78
C THR A 86 -17.27 -27.67 17.93
N ASN A 87 -17.00 -26.73 18.86
CA ASN A 87 -15.81 -26.86 19.73
C ASN A 87 -16.06 -26.85 21.25
N ILE A 88 -17.30 -26.67 21.74
CA ILE A 88 -17.55 -26.62 23.20
C ILE A 88 -18.56 -27.66 23.71
N LEU A 89 -19.46 -28.23 22.87
CA LEU A 89 -20.55 -29.10 23.36
C LEU A 89 -20.72 -30.46 22.62
N GLY A 90 -19.76 -30.91 21.81
CA GLY A 90 -19.80 -32.22 21.15
C GLY A 90 -20.09 -32.15 19.63
N PRO A 91 -20.20 -33.30 18.94
CA PRO A 91 -20.24 -33.37 17.49
C PRO A 91 -21.45 -32.64 16.90
N SER A 92 -21.21 -31.96 15.77
CA SER A 92 -22.03 -30.94 15.12
C SER A 92 -23.42 -31.37 14.62
N TRP A 93 -23.80 -32.64 14.77
CA TRP A 93 -25.14 -33.13 14.41
C TRP A 93 -26.15 -33.05 15.57
N ALA A 94 -25.70 -32.77 16.80
CA ALA A 94 -26.56 -32.73 17.99
C ALA A 94 -27.06 -31.32 18.37
N LEU A 95 -26.70 -30.30 17.61
CA LEU A 95 -27.23 -28.95 17.73
C LEU A 95 -27.79 -28.55 16.37
N ASP A 96 -29.08 -28.77 16.16
CA ASP A 96 -29.87 -28.27 15.04
C ASP A 96 -29.60 -26.77 14.83
N TRP A 97 -28.60 -26.39 14.03
CA TRP A 97 -28.43 -25.03 13.46
C TRP A 97 -28.89 -23.87 14.38
N VAL A 98 -28.60 -23.92 15.69
CA VAL A 98 -29.28 -23.08 16.71
C VAL A 98 -28.73 -21.63 16.69
N GLY A 99 -27.84 -21.31 15.76
CA GLY A 99 -27.32 -19.97 15.54
C GLY A 99 -27.52 -19.56 14.10
N GLY A 100 -28.33 -18.53 13.87
CA GLY A 100 -28.40 -17.86 12.57
C GLY A 100 -27.01 -17.47 12.04
N HIS A 101 -26.87 -17.39 10.72
CA HIS A 101 -25.64 -16.94 10.10
C HIS A 101 -25.30 -15.51 10.54
N HIS A 102 -24.00 -15.21 10.66
CA HIS A 102 -23.60 -13.84 10.93
C HIS A 102 -23.74 -13.06 9.63
N GLU A 103 -24.72 -12.16 9.61
CA GLU A 103 -25.00 -11.27 8.50
C GLU A 103 -24.74 -9.82 8.94
N PRO A 104 -23.46 -9.39 9.00
CA PRO A 104 -23.16 -8.05 9.45
C PRO A 104 -23.72 -7.03 8.44
N ASN A 105 -24.38 -6.00 8.93
CA ASN A 105 -24.86 -4.91 8.06
C ASN A 105 -23.70 -4.14 7.40
N SER A 106 -22.51 -4.17 7.98
CA SER A 106 -21.34 -3.44 7.48
C SER A 106 -20.06 -4.22 7.68
N ILE A 107 -19.20 -4.19 6.67
CA ILE A 107 -17.92 -4.89 6.64
C ILE A 107 -16.82 -3.92 6.23
N ARG A 108 -15.61 -4.13 6.74
CA ARG A 108 -14.47 -3.29 6.38
C ARG A 108 -13.68 -3.96 5.25
N LEU A 109 -13.47 -3.27 4.15
CA LEU A 109 -12.58 -3.71 3.09
C LEU A 109 -11.12 -3.73 3.59
N PRO A 110 -10.26 -4.64 3.09
CA PRO A 110 -8.89 -4.80 3.55
C PRO A 110 -8.03 -3.53 3.51
N HIS A 111 -8.28 -2.64 2.56
CA HIS A 111 -7.50 -1.41 2.40
C HIS A 111 -8.22 -0.24 3.07
N PRO A 112 -7.53 0.58 3.88
CA PRO A 112 -8.16 1.69 4.60
C PRO A 112 -8.51 2.88 3.70
N ASP A 113 -7.89 2.97 2.53
CA ASP A 113 -7.93 4.05 1.55
C ASP A 113 -8.67 3.63 0.28
N VAL A 114 -9.84 3.02 0.44
CA VAL A 114 -10.75 2.71 -0.68
C VAL A 114 -11.29 4.01 -1.26
N THR A 115 -11.21 4.15 -2.58
CA THR A 115 -11.70 5.33 -3.31
C THR A 115 -13.06 5.05 -3.94
N GLU A 116 -13.26 3.86 -4.48
CA GLU A 116 -14.52 3.45 -5.12
C GLU A 116 -14.68 1.94 -5.08
N VAL A 117 -15.93 1.47 -5.08
CA VAL A 117 -16.26 0.07 -5.31
C VAL A 117 -16.78 -0.05 -6.73
N THR A 118 -16.10 -0.84 -7.55
CA THR A 118 -16.42 -1.03 -8.97
C THR A 118 -17.55 -2.03 -9.15
N SER A 119 -17.54 -3.11 -8.37
CA SER A 119 -18.61 -4.10 -8.41
C SER A 119 -18.68 -4.88 -7.10
N VAL A 120 -19.89 -5.21 -6.69
CA VAL A 120 -20.14 -6.23 -5.68
C VAL A 120 -20.98 -7.31 -6.33
N THR A 121 -20.60 -8.58 -6.14
CA THR A 121 -21.41 -9.72 -6.55
C THR A 121 -21.73 -10.61 -5.37
N ILE A 122 -22.91 -11.21 -5.39
CA ILE A 122 -23.36 -12.23 -4.43
C ILE A 122 -23.70 -13.46 -5.27
N ASP A 123 -22.96 -14.56 -5.07
CA ASP A 123 -23.05 -15.77 -5.91
C ASP A 123 -22.93 -15.50 -7.42
N GLY A 124 -22.09 -14.53 -7.77
CA GLY A 124 -21.85 -14.11 -9.15
C GLY A 124 -22.94 -13.20 -9.74
N GLN A 125 -24.02 -12.92 -9.02
CA GLN A 125 -25.02 -11.93 -9.42
C GLN A 125 -24.61 -10.53 -8.94
N LEU A 126 -24.76 -9.53 -9.80
CA LEU A 126 -24.46 -8.14 -9.46
C LEU A 126 -25.37 -7.66 -8.32
N PHE A 127 -24.78 -6.99 -7.34
CA PHE A 127 -25.48 -6.39 -6.21
C PHE A 127 -25.14 -4.90 -6.13
N ASP A 128 -26.15 -4.04 -6.00
CA ASP A 128 -26.02 -2.58 -6.05
C ASP A 128 -26.63 -1.84 -4.84
N ALA A 129 -27.36 -2.55 -3.96
CA ALA A 129 -27.94 -1.98 -2.75
C ALA A 129 -26.92 -1.88 -1.60
N TYR A 130 -25.88 -1.07 -1.81
CA TYR A 130 -24.85 -0.80 -0.82
C TYR A 130 -24.44 0.68 -0.75
N ARG A 131 -23.73 1.03 0.33
CA ARG A 131 -23.09 2.33 0.54
C ARG A 131 -21.65 2.11 1.00
N LEU A 132 -20.73 2.89 0.43
CA LEU A 132 -19.34 2.97 0.86
C LEU A 132 -19.15 4.18 1.81
N ASP A 133 -18.55 3.97 2.97
CA ASP A 133 -18.15 5.00 3.94
C ASP A 133 -16.70 4.77 4.38
N GLY A 134 -15.76 5.47 3.74
CA GLY A 134 -14.34 5.15 3.81
C GLY A 134 -14.08 3.72 3.34
N ALA A 135 -13.51 2.88 4.21
CA ALA A 135 -13.32 1.45 3.92
C ALA A 135 -14.51 0.56 4.34
N TRP A 136 -15.62 1.13 4.81
CA TRP A 136 -16.78 0.36 5.23
C TRP A 136 -17.80 0.22 4.11
N LEU A 137 -18.14 -1.03 3.79
CA LEU A 137 -19.16 -1.39 2.84
C LEU A 137 -20.41 -1.86 3.61
N SER A 138 -21.47 -1.08 3.52
CA SER A 138 -22.74 -1.31 4.23
C SER A 138 -23.85 -1.68 3.24
N ARG A 139 -24.70 -2.66 3.54
CA ARG A 139 -25.94 -2.89 2.78
C ARG A 139 -26.97 -1.80 3.09
N THR A 140 -27.85 -1.53 2.14
CA THR A 140 -28.92 -0.51 2.26
C THR A 140 -30.32 -1.09 2.07
N ASP A 141 -30.44 -2.38 1.80
CA ASP A 141 -31.71 -3.09 1.58
C ASP A 141 -32.32 -3.70 2.86
N GLY A 142 -31.71 -3.44 4.02
CA GLY A 142 -32.17 -3.93 5.32
C GLY A 142 -31.70 -5.35 5.67
N SER A 143 -30.99 -6.02 4.77
CA SER A 143 -30.35 -7.32 5.01
C SER A 143 -28.87 -7.16 5.37
N GLY A 144 -28.26 -8.19 5.97
CA GLY A 144 -26.81 -8.20 6.23
C GLY A 144 -26.01 -8.90 5.13
N TRP A 145 -24.69 -8.76 5.14
CA TRP A 145 -23.82 -9.42 4.15
C TRP A 145 -23.82 -10.94 4.34
N PRO A 146 -24.04 -11.75 3.29
CA PRO A 146 -24.07 -13.20 3.41
C PRO A 146 -22.63 -13.73 3.44
N MET A 147 -22.16 -14.15 4.63
CA MET A 147 -20.76 -14.52 4.84
C MET A 147 -20.50 -16.04 4.83
N CYS A 148 -21.53 -16.87 4.98
CA CYS A 148 -21.37 -18.29 5.33
C CYS A 148 -22.09 -19.25 4.37
N GLY A 149 -22.83 -18.75 3.38
CA GLY A 149 -23.53 -19.54 2.38
C GLY A 149 -23.23 -19.02 0.98
N GLU A 150 -23.62 -17.77 0.72
CA GLU A 150 -23.39 -17.11 -0.56
C GLU A 150 -21.97 -16.51 -0.64
N ARG A 151 -21.38 -16.52 -1.83
CA ARG A 151 -20.06 -15.96 -2.12
C ARG A 151 -20.21 -14.48 -2.47
N THR A 152 -19.95 -13.62 -1.49
CA THR A 152 -19.85 -12.18 -1.72
C THR A 152 -18.43 -11.82 -2.23
N VAL A 153 -18.32 -11.17 -3.37
CA VAL A 153 -17.05 -10.67 -3.94
C VAL A 153 -17.15 -9.17 -4.18
N ALA A 154 -16.20 -8.40 -3.64
CA ALA A 154 -16.10 -6.97 -3.90
C ALA A 154 -14.83 -6.65 -4.68
N THR A 155 -14.99 -5.93 -5.78
CA THR A 155 -13.91 -5.36 -6.59
C THR A 155 -13.93 -3.86 -6.40
N TYR A 156 -12.80 -3.30 -6.00
CA TYR A 156 -12.72 -1.90 -5.59
C TYR A 156 -11.37 -1.29 -5.93
N ALA A 157 -11.38 0.02 -6.16
CA ALA A 157 -10.18 0.82 -6.31
C ALA A 157 -9.76 1.40 -4.94
N TYR A 158 -8.46 1.50 -4.75
CA TYR A 158 -7.87 2.05 -3.53
C TYR A 158 -6.57 2.79 -3.84
N GLY A 159 -6.11 3.53 -2.85
CA GLY A 159 -4.90 4.33 -2.94
C GLY A 159 -5.18 5.82 -2.82
N LYS A 160 -4.21 6.53 -2.28
CA LYS A 160 -4.25 7.98 -2.11
C LYS A 160 -3.10 8.61 -2.86
N ASP A 161 -3.41 9.57 -3.73
CA ASP A 161 -2.41 10.38 -4.42
C ASP A 161 -1.63 11.25 -3.45
N ALA A 162 -0.34 11.41 -3.75
CA ALA A 162 0.50 12.35 -3.03
C ALA A 162 0.05 13.80 -3.32
N PRO A 163 0.20 14.72 -2.36
CA PRO A 163 -0.04 16.14 -2.60
C PRO A 163 0.90 16.68 -3.68
N ALA A 164 0.63 17.89 -4.20
CA ALA A 164 1.42 18.50 -5.27
C ALA A 164 2.94 18.51 -4.98
N GLY A 165 3.35 18.79 -3.74
CA GLY A 165 4.76 18.73 -3.34
C GLY A 165 5.38 17.34 -3.46
N GLY A 166 4.60 16.27 -3.21
CA GLY A 166 5.06 14.89 -3.38
C GLY A 166 5.17 14.49 -4.84
N ARG A 167 4.26 14.98 -5.69
CA ARG A 167 4.37 14.81 -7.14
C ARG A 167 5.64 15.45 -7.69
N LEU A 168 5.94 16.68 -7.26
CA LEU A 168 7.18 17.38 -7.65
C LEU A 168 8.42 16.64 -7.17
N ALA A 169 8.44 16.20 -5.89
CA ALA A 169 9.54 15.43 -5.35
C ALA A 169 9.74 14.08 -6.09
N CYS A 170 8.64 13.43 -6.51
CA CYS A 170 8.69 12.20 -7.29
C CYS A 170 9.30 12.43 -8.67
N VAL A 171 8.88 13.47 -9.38
CA VAL A 171 9.45 13.83 -10.69
C VAL A 171 10.93 14.17 -10.56
N GLU A 172 11.30 14.98 -9.57
CA GLU A 172 12.69 15.37 -9.34
C GLU A 172 13.57 14.16 -9.05
N LEU A 173 13.17 13.27 -8.15
CA LEU A 173 13.90 12.05 -7.85
C LEU A 173 13.98 11.12 -9.08
N ALA A 174 12.90 10.98 -9.86
CA ALA A 174 12.90 10.19 -11.08
C ALA A 174 13.87 10.75 -12.14
N VAL A 175 13.91 12.08 -12.32
CA VAL A 175 14.86 12.75 -13.21
C VAL A 175 16.31 12.45 -12.79
N GLU A 176 16.59 12.45 -11.50
CA GLU A 176 17.92 12.11 -11.01
C GLU A 176 18.28 10.64 -11.25
N PHE A 177 17.33 9.70 -11.13
CA PHE A 177 17.57 8.32 -11.58
C PHE A 177 17.89 8.24 -13.06
N GLY A 178 17.11 8.92 -13.92
CA GLY A 178 17.36 8.97 -15.35
C GLY A 178 18.76 9.54 -15.66
N ARG A 179 19.15 10.65 -15.03
CA ARG A 179 20.50 11.21 -15.17
C ARG A 179 21.59 10.24 -14.73
N ALA A 180 21.40 9.50 -13.65
CA ALA A 180 22.37 8.52 -13.16
C ALA A 180 22.58 7.37 -14.16
N THR A 181 21.52 6.94 -14.84
CA THR A 181 21.52 5.79 -15.75
C THR A 181 21.76 6.15 -17.22
N CYS A 182 21.63 7.42 -17.61
CA CYS A 182 21.81 7.83 -18.99
C CYS A 182 23.26 7.63 -19.47
N SER A 183 23.43 7.47 -20.78
CA SER A 183 24.76 7.27 -21.39
C SER A 183 25.57 8.55 -21.48
N ASP A 184 24.91 9.71 -21.62
CA ASP A 184 25.56 11.01 -21.82
C ASP A 184 26.37 11.44 -20.58
N PRO A 185 27.71 11.58 -20.68
CA PRO A 185 28.54 12.01 -19.57
C PRO A 185 28.18 13.39 -19.00
N LYS A 186 27.67 14.32 -19.83
CA LYS A 186 27.27 15.66 -19.39
C LYS A 186 26.06 15.59 -18.47
N GLU A 187 25.05 14.83 -18.87
CA GLU A 187 23.82 14.65 -18.09
C GLU A 187 24.09 13.84 -16.82
N ARG A 188 24.91 12.80 -16.92
CA ARG A 188 25.38 12.08 -15.74
C ARG A 188 26.07 13.02 -14.76
N GLY A 189 26.94 13.91 -15.23
CA GLY A 189 27.65 14.91 -14.43
C GLY A 189 26.75 15.95 -13.75
N ARG A 190 25.51 16.13 -14.22
CA ARG A 190 24.49 16.99 -13.60
C ARG A 190 23.67 16.28 -12.53
N CYS A 191 23.83 14.96 -12.39
CA CYS A 191 23.10 14.17 -11.41
C CYS A 191 23.48 14.58 -9.97
N GLN A 192 22.47 14.91 -9.17
CA GLN A 192 22.59 15.34 -7.78
C GLN A 192 22.51 14.18 -6.79
N LEU A 193 22.15 12.96 -7.23
CA LEU A 193 22.17 11.80 -6.34
C LEU A 193 23.60 11.58 -5.80
N PRO A 194 23.76 11.43 -4.47
CA PRO A 194 25.05 11.17 -3.87
C PRO A 194 25.70 9.92 -4.47
N ARG A 195 26.91 10.08 -5.00
CA ARG A 195 27.70 8.98 -5.56
C ARG A 195 28.59 8.42 -4.47
N ARG A 196 28.73 7.09 -4.40
CA ARG A 196 29.76 6.47 -3.55
C ARG A 196 31.15 6.93 -4.01
N VAL A 197 31.74 7.89 -3.31
CA VAL A 197 33.16 8.20 -3.43
C VAL A 197 33.88 7.39 -2.36
N GLN A 198 34.32 6.17 -2.69
CA GLN A 198 35.32 5.50 -1.86
C GLN A 198 36.68 6.14 -2.18
N THR A 199 37.15 7.04 -1.31
CA THR A 199 38.51 7.55 -1.39
C THR A 199 39.48 6.48 -0.91
N VAL A 200 40.40 6.07 -1.79
CA VAL A 200 41.57 5.26 -1.42
C VAL A 200 42.78 6.17 -1.26
N THR A 201 43.32 6.27 -0.05
CA THR A 201 44.55 7.02 0.27
C THR A 201 45.79 6.22 -0.11
N ARG A 202 46.65 6.75 -1.00
CA ARG A 202 48.03 6.30 -1.19
C ARG A 202 48.92 7.53 -1.37
N GLN A 203 49.99 7.63 -0.58
CA GLN A 203 51.00 8.72 -0.62
C GLN A 203 50.60 10.06 0.06
N GLY A 204 49.92 10.00 1.21
CA GLY A 204 49.93 11.14 2.15
C GLY A 204 49.05 12.35 1.80
N ILE A 205 48.11 12.21 0.86
CA ILE A 205 47.04 13.18 0.61
C ILE A 205 45.72 12.54 1.06
N THR A 206 45.11 13.10 2.11
CA THR A 206 43.75 12.76 2.54
C THR A 206 42.76 13.40 1.57
N TYR A 207 41.87 12.61 0.97
CA TYR A 207 40.58 13.17 0.55
C TYR A 207 39.53 12.70 1.55
N ASP A 208 38.66 13.62 1.96
CA ASP A 208 37.58 13.34 2.91
C ASP A 208 36.72 12.17 2.40
N MET A 209 36.65 11.11 3.20
CA MET A 209 35.49 10.22 3.22
C MET A 209 34.57 10.79 4.28
N LEU A 210 33.70 11.69 3.87
CA LEU A 210 32.45 11.89 4.58
C LEU A 210 31.64 10.60 4.39
N ASP A 211 31.16 10.05 5.50
CA ASP A 211 30.23 8.92 5.51
C ASP A 211 28.91 9.44 4.91
N ASP A 212 28.85 9.53 3.57
CA ASP A 212 27.76 10.10 2.77
C ASP A 212 26.50 9.18 2.80
N PHE A 213 26.17 8.61 3.95
CA PHE A 213 25.06 7.68 4.12
C PHE A 213 24.19 7.89 5.36
N ASP A 214 24.50 8.86 6.22
CA ASP A 214 23.62 9.24 7.33
C ASP A 214 22.20 9.58 6.82
N PHE A 215 22.09 10.22 5.66
CA PHE A 215 20.80 10.53 5.06
C PHE A 215 20.03 9.26 4.63
N LEU A 216 20.68 8.20 4.15
CA LEU A 216 20.01 6.94 3.84
C LEU A 216 19.56 6.21 5.12
N GLN A 217 20.33 6.30 6.20
CA GLN A 217 19.92 5.77 7.51
C GLN A 217 18.66 6.48 8.03
N ASP A 218 18.53 7.77 7.74
CA ASP A 218 17.36 8.59 8.07
C ASP A 218 16.19 8.46 7.06
N GLY A 219 16.33 7.63 6.02
CA GLY A 219 15.30 7.42 5.00
C GLY A 219 15.13 8.60 4.03
N LEU A 220 16.17 9.40 3.84
CA LEU A 220 16.25 10.53 2.92
C LEU A 220 16.97 10.15 1.62
N THR A 221 17.01 11.07 0.67
CA THR A 221 17.49 10.85 -0.71
C THR A 221 18.79 11.58 -1.03
N GLY A 222 19.15 12.60 -0.25
CA GLY A 222 20.30 13.47 -0.51
C GLY A 222 19.99 14.66 -1.43
N ILE A 223 18.77 14.73 -1.98
CA ILE A 223 18.29 15.85 -2.78
C ILE A 223 17.53 16.81 -1.86
N TYR A 224 18.02 18.05 -1.73
CA TYR A 224 17.54 19.00 -0.72
C TYR A 224 16.02 19.23 -0.73
N SER A 225 15.44 19.49 -1.90
CA SER A 225 14.01 19.75 -2.12
C SER A 225 13.16 18.52 -1.77
N VAL A 226 13.58 17.34 -2.20
CA VAL A 226 12.94 16.07 -1.88
C VAL A 226 12.98 15.80 -0.38
N ASP A 227 14.14 15.97 0.24
CA ASP A 227 14.36 15.74 1.67
C ASP A 227 13.62 16.76 2.55
N ALA A 228 13.57 18.02 2.12
CA ALA A 228 12.78 19.06 2.77
C ALA A 228 11.28 18.71 2.72
N TRP A 229 10.79 18.20 1.59
CA TRP A 229 9.42 17.73 1.49
C TRP A 229 9.16 16.52 2.40
N ILE A 230 10.02 15.49 2.39
CA ILE A 230 9.90 14.33 3.27
C ILE A 230 9.83 14.76 4.74
N ARG A 231 10.72 15.66 5.18
CA ARG A 231 10.72 16.17 6.56
C ARG A 231 9.48 17.00 6.88
N SER A 232 8.89 17.70 5.92
CA SER A 232 7.64 18.45 6.14
C SER A 232 6.44 17.54 6.43
N VAL A 233 6.39 16.37 5.80
CA VAL A 233 5.26 15.43 5.92
C VAL A 233 5.49 14.31 6.92
N ASN A 234 6.76 13.96 7.17
CA ASN A 234 7.20 12.94 8.10
C ASN A 234 8.36 13.44 8.99
N PRO A 235 8.15 14.49 9.82
CA PRO A 235 9.22 15.18 10.56
C PRO A 235 9.93 14.30 11.60
N TYR A 236 9.32 13.18 11.97
CA TYR A 236 9.77 12.32 13.05
C TYR A 236 10.18 10.92 12.59
N GLY A 237 10.10 10.65 11.29
CA GLY A 237 10.27 9.30 10.75
C GLY A 237 9.21 8.32 11.27
N ILE A 238 9.34 7.06 10.86
CA ILE A 238 8.53 5.96 11.40
C ILE A 238 9.09 5.59 12.78
N LYS A 239 8.43 6.08 13.84
CA LYS A 239 8.87 5.86 15.24
C LYS A 239 8.52 4.49 15.83
N GLN A 240 7.66 3.71 15.18
CA GLN A 240 7.24 2.40 15.65
C GLN A 240 7.47 1.34 14.58
N ALA A 241 8.20 0.28 14.95
CA ALA A 241 8.35 -0.89 14.10
C ALA A 241 6.97 -1.53 13.86
N ALA A 242 6.80 -2.11 12.67
CA ALA A 242 5.64 -2.94 12.39
C ALA A 242 5.58 -4.06 13.46
N SER A 243 4.43 -4.21 14.10
CA SER A 243 4.20 -5.26 15.09
C SER A 243 3.09 -6.19 14.61
N VAL A 244 3.29 -7.49 14.83
CA VAL A 244 2.24 -8.49 14.61
C VAL A 244 1.40 -8.56 15.88
N TRP A 245 0.15 -8.11 15.79
CA TRP A 245 -0.81 -8.29 16.87
C TRP A 245 -1.43 -9.67 16.77
N SER A 246 -1.13 -10.55 17.74
CA SER A 246 -1.81 -11.83 17.89
C SER A 246 -2.89 -11.71 18.97
N PRO A 247 -4.17 -11.93 18.67
CA PRO A 247 -5.25 -11.91 19.66
C PRO A 247 -5.09 -12.96 20.75
N ASP A 248 -4.40 -14.07 20.43
CA ASP A 248 -4.24 -15.23 21.33
C ASP A 248 -3.09 -15.05 22.33
N LEU A 249 -2.18 -14.12 22.07
CA LEU A 249 -1.09 -13.80 22.98
C LEU A 249 -1.52 -12.67 23.92
N ARG A 250 -1.56 -12.96 25.23
CA ARG A 250 -1.71 -11.90 26.24
C ARG A 250 -0.63 -10.86 26.00
N ARG A 251 -1.03 -9.59 25.87
CA ARG A 251 -0.11 -8.46 25.69
C ARG A 251 0.97 -8.54 26.76
N ALA A 252 2.23 -8.68 26.35
CA ALA A 252 3.34 -8.65 27.30
C ALA A 252 3.25 -7.34 28.08
N ARG A 253 3.23 -7.44 29.42
CA ARG A 253 3.16 -6.26 30.29
C ARG A 253 4.46 -5.48 30.11
N THR A 254 4.38 -4.34 29.44
CA THR A 254 5.48 -3.38 29.37
C THR A 254 5.51 -2.62 30.69
N THR A 255 6.48 -2.90 31.55
CA THR A 255 6.83 -2.02 32.66
C THR A 255 7.61 -0.83 32.09
N THR A 256 7.04 0.36 32.22
CA THR A 256 7.71 1.65 32.00
C THR A 256 8.65 1.96 33.16
#